data_AF-A0A673FXN9-F1
#
_entry.id   AF-A0A673FXN9-F1
#
_cell.length_a   1.000
_cell.length_b   1.000
_cell.length_c   1.000
_cell.angle_alpha   90.00
_cell.angle_beta   90.00
_cell.angle_gamma   90.00
#
_symmetry.space_group_name_H-M   'P 1'
#
loop_
_entity.id
_entity.type
_entity.pdbx_description
1 polymer ?
#
loop_
_entity_poly.entity_id
_entity_poly.type
_entity_poly.pdbx_seq_one_letter_code
_entity_poly.pdbx_strand_id
1 'polypeptide(L)'
;MPLFTILLISFIFSLLFSCLGLDDSLQPYVHNFEREKINGEQLLKISHQDLEELGIVRIGHQELVLEAVDLLCALNYGVETDNLKNLVLKMRAVTSSLHTATSERRKSPTYESNTSSKLPNEFLSSVVELIGAAKSLLAWLDRTPLTEISDFTTTKNKIIQLCLELTTTVQHYDCTVYNMEEKILDVSKVLNIICDQTVRTTSDPLMSQSACLEEVQLTDIKLLQSWKPGMYIKSTYDGLHVITGTTEHSPADMTRKIHAGDEVIQVNQQTVVSISAHKVFVLILFGSTYGFVLVCSRWVGS
;
A
#
# COMPACT_ATOMS: atom_id res chain seq x y z
N MET A 1 -6.62 16.47 -16.32
CA MET A 1 -7.24 15.41 -15.50
C MET A 1 -6.12 14.60 -14.89
N PRO A 2 -6.17 14.23 -13.60
CA PRO A 2 -5.07 13.50 -13.00
C PRO A 2 -4.87 12.19 -13.78
N LEU A 3 -3.62 11.85 -14.11
CA LEU A 3 -3.25 10.59 -14.77
C LEU A 3 -3.92 9.39 -14.07
N PHE A 4 -4.14 9.51 -12.77
CA PHE A 4 -4.81 8.57 -11.91
C PHE A 4 -6.25 8.23 -12.33
N THR A 5 -7.04 9.22 -12.74
CA THR A 5 -8.41 8.98 -13.22
C THR A 5 -8.41 8.25 -14.56
N ILE A 6 -7.42 8.52 -15.42
CA ILE A 6 -7.25 7.85 -16.72
C ILE A 6 -6.77 6.40 -16.51
N LEU A 7 -5.86 6.18 -15.56
CA LEU A 7 -5.42 4.85 -15.14
C LEU A 7 -6.54 4.07 -14.49
N LEU A 8 -7.36 4.67 -13.63
CA LEU A 8 -8.54 4.02 -13.04
C LEU A 8 -9.55 3.61 -14.11
N ILE A 9 -9.84 4.48 -15.08
CA ILE A 9 -10.75 4.16 -16.17
C ILE A 9 -10.16 3.05 -17.06
N SER A 10 -8.86 3.11 -17.36
CA SER A 10 -8.13 2.05 -18.08
C SER A 10 -8.04 0.75 -17.27
N PHE A 11 -8.03 0.84 -15.94
CA PHE A 11 -7.91 -0.24 -14.97
C PHE A 11 -9.21 -1.01 -14.79
N ILE A 12 -10.36 -0.35 -14.81
CA ILE A 12 -11.66 -1.02 -14.85
C ILE A 12 -11.92 -1.62 -16.23
N PHE A 13 -11.54 -0.93 -17.31
CA PHE A 13 -11.56 -1.51 -18.65
C PHE A 13 -10.61 -2.72 -18.79
N SER A 14 -9.42 -2.64 -18.18
CA SER A 14 -8.44 -3.71 -18.18
C SER A 14 -8.89 -4.86 -17.29
N LEU A 15 -9.44 -4.66 -16.09
CA LEU A 15 -10.00 -5.74 -15.26
C LEU A 15 -11.14 -6.50 -15.98
N LEU A 16 -11.98 -5.77 -16.72
CA LEU A 16 -13.04 -6.31 -17.58
C LEU A 16 -12.47 -7.13 -18.76
N PHE A 17 -11.41 -6.65 -19.43
CA PHE A 17 -10.71 -7.44 -20.46
C PHE A 17 -9.78 -8.53 -19.88
N SER A 18 -9.42 -8.44 -18.59
CA SER A 18 -8.42 -9.23 -17.87
C SER A 18 -9.00 -10.16 -16.81
N CYS A 19 -10.23 -10.65 -16.97
CA CYS A 19 -10.58 -11.95 -16.36
C CYS A 19 -9.72 -13.12 -16.93
N LEU A 20 -8.76 -12.85 -17.82
CA LEU A 20 -7.61 -13.70 -18.11
C LEU A 20 -6.51 -13.66 -17.01
N GLY A 21 -6.50 -12.63 -16.17
CA GLY A 21 -5.46 -12.35 -15.17
C GLY A 21 -5.76 -12.88 -13.76
N LEU A 22 -6.97 -12.65 -13.22
CA LEU A 22 -7.34 -13.03 -11.85
C LEU A 22 -7.40 -14.55 -11.66
N ASP A 23 -8.43 -15.17 -12.22
CA ASP A 23 -8.58 -16.62 -12.26
C ASP A 23 -9.47 -16.98 -13.46
N ASP A 24 -9.13 -18.05 -14.16
CA ASP A 24 -9.83 -18.44 -15.39
C ASP A 24 -11.30 -18.84 -15.08
N SER A 25 -11.61 -19.16 -13.82
CA SER A 25 -12.98 -19.41 -13.34
C SER A 25 -13.89 -18.19 -13.35
N LEU A 26 -13.34 -16.97 -13.49
CA LEU A 26 -14.10 -15.72 -13.53
C LEU A 26 -14.49 -15.26 -14.95
N GLN A 27 -13.87 -15.83 -16.00
CA GLN A 27 -14.20 -15.54 -17.40
C GLN A 27 -15.71 -15.56 -17.72
N PRO A 28 -16.51 -16.52 -17.20
CA PRO A 28 -17.93 -16.58 -17.50
C PRO A 28 -18.71 -15.34 -17.05
N TYR A 29 -18.23 -14.55 -16.08
CA TYR A 29 -18.99 -13.42 -15.53
C TYR A 29 -18.68 -12.08 -16.21
N VAL A 30 -17.64 -12.00 -17.05
CA VAL A 30 -17.19 -10.77 -17.72
C VAL A 30 -18.34 -10.06 -18.43
N HIS A 31 -19.11 -10.82 -19.21
CA HIS A 31 -20.22 -10.29 -19.99
C HIS A 31 -21.33 -9.65 -19.13
N ASN A 32 -21.47 -10.03 -17.86
CA ASN A 32 -22.44 -9.43 -16.95
C ASN A 32 -22.02 -8.03 -16.53
N PHE A 33 -20.75 -7.81 -16.22
CA PHE A 33 -20.23 -6.48 -15.91
C PHE A 33 -20.31 -5.53 -17.12
N GLU A 34 -20.04 -6.03 -18.33
CA GLU A 34 -20.20 -5.25 -19.57
C GLU A 34 -21.66 -4.87 -19.81
N ARG A 35 -22.58 -5.81 -19.61
CA ARG A 35 -24.01 -5.60 -19.80
C ARG A 35 -24.54 -4.52 -18.84
N GLU A 36 -24.18 -4.62 -17.56
CA GLU A 36 -24.62 -3.66 -16.53
C GLU A 36 -23.80 -2.36 -16.55
N LYS A 37 -22.79 -2.24 -17.43
CA LYS A 37 -21.94 -1.06 -17.61
C LYS A 37 -21.34 -0.53 -16.31
N ILE A 38 -20.89 -1.45 -15.45
CA ILE A 38 -20.26 -1.11 -14.18
C ILE A 38 -19.03 -0.25 -14.45
N ASN A 39 -19.08 0.99 -13.97
CA ASN A 39 -17.99 1.93 -14.15
C ASN A 39 -16.96 1.79 -13.02
N GLY A 40 -15.91 2.59 -13.12
CA GLY A 40 -14.80 2.48 -12.20
C GLY A 40 -15.07 2.76 -10.75
N GLU A 41 -15.89 3.77 -10.49
CA GLU A 41 -16.26 4.16 -9.15
C GLU A 41 -17.20 3.12 -8.51
N GLN A 42 -18.08 2.53 -9.31
CA GLN A 42 -19.00 1.49 -8.86
C GLN A 42 -18.24 0.21 -8.49
N LEU A 43 -17.24 -0.17 -9.30
CA LEU A 43 -16.44 -1.37 -9.02
C LEU A 43 -15.63 -1.25 -7.73
N LEU A 44 -15.07 -0.08 -7.43
CA LEU A 44 -14.33 0.15 -6.17
C LEU A 44 -15.21 0.08 -4.92
N LYS A 45 -16.53 0.18 -5.07
CA LYS A 45 -17.50 0.15 -3.98
C LYS A 45 -18.36 -1.13 -4.02
N ILE A 46 -17.98 -2.10 -4.84
CA ILE A 46 -18.77 -3.30 -5.10
C ILE A 46 -18.85 -4.15 -3.83
N SER A 47 -20.04 -4.63 -3.51
CA SER A 47 -20.31 -5.49 -2.36
C SER A 47 -20.63 -6.92 -2.77
N HIS A 48 -20.67 -7.84 -1.80
CA HIS A 48 -21.17 -9.21 -2.03
C HIS A 48 -22.55 -9.22 -2.70
N GLN A 49 -23.44 -8.30 -2.29
CA GLN A 49 -24.78 -8.20 -2.84
C GLN A 49 -24.77 -7.77 -4.31
N ASP A 50 -23.95 -6.77 -4.66
CA ASP A 50 -23.81 -6.32 -6.05
C ASP A 50 -23.25 -7.43 -6.95
N LEU A 51 -22.33 -8.25 -6.43
CA LEU A 51 -21.77 -9.41 -7.15
C LEU A 51 -22.82 -10.51 -7.37
N GLU A 52 -23.72 -10.75 -6.40
CA GLU A 52 -24.85 -11.65 -6.60
C GLU A 52 -25.81 -11.14 -7.69
N GLU A 53 -26.10 -9.83 -7.71
CA GLU A 53 -26.92 -9.19 -8.73
C GLU A 53 -26.27 -9.27 -10.13
N LEU A 54 -24.93 -9.29 -10.19
CA LEU A 54 -24.14 -9.53 -11.40
C LEU A 54 -24.01 -11.02 -11.76
N GLY A 55 -24.67 -11.92 -11.03
CA GLY A 55 -24.72 -13.36 -11.30
C GLY A 55 -23.54 -14.16 -10.74
N ILE A 56 -22.69 -13.54 -9.91
CA ILE A 56 -21.59 -14.20 -9.20
C ILE A 56 -22.10 -14.66 -7.84
N VAL A 57 -22.73 -15.84 -7.80
CA VAL A 57 -23.35 -16.38 -6.57
C VAL A 57 -22.37 -17.23 -5.75
N ARG A 58 -21.26 -17.68 -6.37
CA ARG A 58 -20.27 -18.51 -5.68
C ARG A 58 -19.42 -17.63 -4.78
N ILE A 59 -19.48 -17.87 -3.47
CA ILE A 59 -18.69 -17.13 -2.45
C ILE A 59 -17.21 -17.08 -2.83
N GLY A 60 -16.59 -18.22 -3.20
CA GLY A 60 -15.17 -18.21 -3.57
C GLY A 60 -14.82 -17.32 -4.77
N HIS A 61 -15.76 -17.11 -5.71
CA HIS A 61 -15.56 -16.19 -6.83
C HIS A 61 -15.80 -14.74 -6.42
N GLN A 62 -16.74 -14.50 -5.50
CA GLN A 62 -16.95 -13.17 -4.93
C GLN A 62 -15.71 -12.71 -4.16
N GLU A 63 -15.14 -13.58 -3.32
CA GLU A 63 -13.93 -13.28 -2.54
C GLU A 63 -12.74 -12.94 -3.46
N LEU A 64 -12.54 -13.66 -4.56
CA LEU A 64 -11.48 -13.32 -5.54
C LEU A 64 -11.65 -11.92 -6.14
N VAL A 65 -12.89 -11.53 -6.46
CA VAL A 65 -13.18 -10.20 -7.01
C VAL A 65 -13.01 -9.12 -5.94
N LEU A 66 -13.49 -9.36 -4.72
CA LEU A 66 -13.38 -8.41 -3.61
C LEU A 66 -11.95 -8.22 -3.14
N GLU A 67 -11.16 -9.31 -3.03
CA GLU A 67 -9.74 -9.24 -2.70
C GLU A 67 -8.96 -8.45 -3.76
N ALA A 68 -9.28 -8.67 -5.04
CA ALA A 68 -8.74 -7.84 -6.11
C ALA A 68 -9.12 -6.37 -5.91
N VAL A 69 -10.41 -6.06 -5.72
CA VAL A 69 -10.90 -4.69 -5.49
C VAL A 69 -10.25 -4.05 -4.27
N ASP A 70 -10.01 -4.78 -3.19
CA ASP A 70 -9.34 -4.28 -1.98
C ASP A 70 -7.87 -3.92 -2.25
N LEU A 71 -7.14 -4.77 -2.96
CA LEU A 71 -5.75 -4.49 -3.36
C LEU A 71 -5.69 -3.30 -4.34
N LEU A 72 -6.66 -3.21 -5.24
CA LEU A 72 -6.84 -2.10 -6.17
C LEU A 72 -7.17 -0.79 -5.44
N CYS A 73 -8.02 -0.85 -4.41
CA CYS A 73 -8.27 0.25 -3.48
C CYS A 73 -7.00 0.62 -2.72
N ALA A 74 -6.23 -0.34 -2.22
CA ALA A 74 -4.97 -0.07 -1.53
C ALA A 74 -3.94 0.62 -2.44
N LEU A 75 -3.89 0.27 -3.73
CA LEU A 75 -3.08 0.97 -4.73
C LEU A 75 -3.64 2.37 -5.04
N ASN A 76 -4.96 2.48 -5.24
CA ASN A 76 -5.65 3.71 -5.57
C ASN A 76 -5.52 4.76 -4.44
N TYR A 77 -5.76 4.34 -3.21
CA TYR A 77 -5.62 5.21 -2.05
C TYR A 77 -4.14 5.36 -1.66
N GLY A 78 -3.30 4.35 -1.82
CA GLY A 78 -1.87 4.43 -1.53
C GLY A 78 -1.17 5.51 -2.36
N VAL A 79 -1.35 5.51 -3.68
CA VAL A 79 -0.64 6.46 -4.57
C VAL A 79 -1.11 7.91 -4.42
N GLU A 80 -2.40 8.16 -4.11
CA GLU A 80 -2.92 9.53 -3.90
C GLU A 80 -2.81 10.02 -2.45
N THR A 81 -2.78 9.13 -1.44
CA THR A 81 -2.81 9.51 -0.02
C THR A 81 -1.51 9.26 0.75
N ASP A 82 -0.58 8.44 0.25
CA ASP A 82 0.74 8.17 0.86
C ASP A 82 1.78 9.28 0.57
N ASN A 83 1.38 10.54 0.64
CA ASN A 83 2.38 11.58 0.85
C ASN A 83 2.70 11.65 2.35
N LEU A 84 3.98 11.68 2.68
CA LEU A 84 4.47 11.76 4.06
C LEU A 84 3.79 12.89 4.87
N LYS A 85 3.37 13.98 4.20
CA LYS A 85 2.65 15.09 4.84
C LYS A 85 1.28 14.65 5.41
N ASN A 86 0.52 13.85 4.69
CA ASN A 86 -0.77 13.31 5.16
C ASN A 86 -0.59 12.39 6.37
N LEU A 87 0.43 11.53 6.33
CA LEU A 87 0.78 10.65 7.45
C LEU A 87 1.10 11.45 8.71
N VAL A 88 1.84 12.55 8.56
CA VAL A 88 2.19 13.47 9.66
C VAL A 88 0.96 14.19 10.20
N LEU A 89 0.10 14.69 9.32
CA LEU A 89 -1.14 15.33 9.73
C LEU A 89 -2.02 14.36 10.52
N LYS A 90 -2.13 13.11 10.05
CA LYS A 90 -2.88 12.05 10.74
C LYS A 90 -2.26 11.72 12.11
N MET A 91 -0.95 11.52 12.18
CA MET A 91 -0.23 11.24 13.44
C MET A 91 -0.42 12.36 14.47
N ARG A 92 -0.35 13.62 14.02
CA ARG A 92 -0.57 14.80 14.87
C ARG A 92 -2.00 14.91 15.35
N ALA A 93 -2.97 14.68 14.46
CA ALA A 93 -4.39 14.73 14.79
C ALA A 93 -4.74 13.71 15.89
N VAL A 94 -4.31 12.45 15.71
CA VAL A 94 -4.57 11.39 16.70
C VAL A 94 -3.89 11.69 18.03
N THR A 95 -2.63 12.12 18.01
CA THR A 95 -1.91 12.48 19.25
C THR A 95 -2.55 13.66 19.99
N SER A 96 -3.00 14.69 19.26
CA SER A 96 -3.69 15.83 19.86
C SER A 96 -5.03 15.40 20.46
N SER A 97 -5.77 14.52 19.77
CA SER A 97 -7.04 13.98 20.27
C SER A 97 -6.84 13.20 21.57
N LEU A 98 -5.83 12.31 21.63
CA LEU A 98 -5.44 11.58 22.84
C LEU A 98 -5.13 12.52 24.00
N HIS A 99 -4.37 13.59 23.74
CA HIS A 99 -3.97 14.54 24.76
C HIS A 99 -5.17 15.37 25.27
N THR A 100 -6.05 15.83 24.38
CA THR A 100 -7.26 16.57 24.73
C THR A 100 -8.22 15.71 25.53
N ALA A 101 -8.56 14.51 25.03
CA ALA A 101 -9.47 13.58 25.70
C ALA A 101 -8.96 13.19 27.10
N THR A 102 -7.65 12.99 27.26
CA THR A 102 -7.05 12.67 28.55
C THR A 102 -7.05 13.87 29.50
N SER A 103 -6.75 15.07 29.00
CA SER A 103 -6.78 16.31 29.78
C SER A 103 -8.18 16.65 30.28
N GLU A 104 -9.19 16.52 29.42
CA GLU A 104 -10.60 16.72 29.77
C GLU A 104 -11.06 15.73 30.84
N ARG A 105 -10.71 14.45 30.71
CA ARG A 105 -11.02 13.43 31.72
C ARG A 105 -10.36 13.72 33.06
N ARG A 106 -9.08 14.10 33.09
CA ARG A 106 -8.34 14.40 34.32
C ARG A 106 -8.85 15.64 35.05
N LYS A 107 -9.46 16.59 34.34
CA LYS A 107 -10.11 17.78 34.92
C LYS A 107 -11.48 17.48 35.53
N SER A 108 -12.05 16.30 35.27
CA SER A 108 -13.36 15.91 35.80
C SER A 108 -13.27 15.58 37.30
N PRO A 109 -14.14 16.16 38.16
CA PRO A 109 -14.14 15.90 39.61
C PRO A 109 -14.46 14.44 39.98
N THR A 110 -14.95 13.64 39.03
CA THR A 110 -15.21 12.20 39.17
C THR A 110 -14.01 11.30 38.84
N TYR A 111 -12.87 11.86 38.40
CA TYR A 111 -11.72 11.08 37.92
C TYR A 111 -11.11 10.16 39.00
N GLU A 112 -10.94 10.65 40.22
CA GLU A 112 -10.36 9.87 41.33
C GLU A 112 -11.34 8.85 41.94
N SER A 113 -12.64 8.99 41.69
CA SER A 113 -13.67 8.09 42.25
C SER A 113 -13.84 6.79 41.44
N ASN A 114 -13.25 6.70 40.24
CA ASN A 114 -13.35 5.51 39.41
C ASN A 114 -12.25 4.51 39.78
N THR A 115 -12.62 3.52 40.62
CA THR A 115 -11.81 2.33 40.95
C THR A 115 -11.71 1.32 39.80
N SER A 116 -12.15 1.68 38.60
CA SER A 116 -12.04 0.86 37.39
C SER A 116 -10.58 0.77 36.95
N SER A 117 -10.04 -0.45 36.85
CA SER A 117 -8.74 -0.74 36.25
C SER A 117 -8.72 -0.64 34.72
N LYS A 118 -9.87 -0.34 34.07
CA LYS A 118 -10.02 -0.40 32.62
C LYS A 118 -10.06 0.99 31.97
N LEU A 119 -9.30 1.14 30.87
CA LEU A 119 -9.28 2.34 30.03
C LEU A 119 -10.62 2.58 29.33
N PRO A 120 -11.03 3.84 29.10
CA PRO A 120 -12.24 4.17 28.34
C PRO A 120 -12.17 3.70 26.89
N ASN A 121 -13.30 3.24 26.32
CA ASN A 121 -13.37 2.75 24.95
C ASN A 121 -12.93 3.78 23.90
N GLU A 122 -13.30 5.06 24.09
CA GLU A 122 -12.86 6.15 23.19
C GLU A 122 -11.33 6.30 23.18
N PHE A 123 -10.70 6.19 24.36
CA PHE A 123 -9.24 6.24 24.47
C PHE A 123 -8.59 5.04 23.78
N LEU A 124 -9.17 3.84 23.94
CA LEU A 124 -8.72 2.65 23.23
C LEU A 124 -8.83 2.80 21.71
N SER A 125 -9.91 3.39 21.20
CA SER A 125 -10.08 3.68 19.78
C SER A 125 -8.97 4.59 19.27
N SER A 126 -8.67 5.67 20.00
CA SER A 126 -7.57 6.57 19.65
C SER A 126 -6.20 5.89 19.70
N VAL A 127 -5.98 4.92 20.59
CA VAL A 127 -4.74 4.10 20.59
C VAL A 127 -4.67 3.21 19.35
N VAL A 128 -5.78 2.58 18.95
CA VAL A 128 -5.84 1.78 17.71
C VAL A 128 -5.58 2.64 16.48
N GLU A 129 -6.16 3.85 16.42
CA GLU A 129 -5.90 4.82 15.35
C GLU A 129 -4.43 5.26 15.32
N LEU A 130 -3.79 5.44 16.48
CA LEU A 130 -2.38 5.80 16.60
C LEU A 130 -1.48 4.68 16.06
N ILE A 131 -1.77 3.44 16.43
CA ILE A 131 -1.09 2.26 15.90
C ILE A 131 -1.30 2.16 14.38
N GLY A 132 -2.51 2.43 13.89
CA GLY A 132 -2.82 2.49 12.46
C GLY A 132 -1.97 3.53 11.73
N ALA A 133 -1.87 4.74 12.26
CA ALA A 133 -1.03 5.80 11.69
C ALA A 133 0.46 5.43 11.70
N ALA A 134 0.95 4.78 12.77
CA ALA A 134 2.33 4.32 12.87
C ALA A 134 2.65 3.18 11.88
N LYS A 135 1.71 2.26 11.66
CA LYS A 135 1.83 1.22 10.62
C LYS A 135 1.88 1.82 9.22
N SER A 136 1.06 2.83 8.92
CA SER A 136 1.12 3.53 7.63
C SER A 136 2.46 4.24 7.42
N LEU A 137 3.04 4.85 8.46
CA LEU A 137 4.40 5.41 8.41
C LEU A 137 5.47 4.34 8.16
N LEU A 138 5.35 3.17 8.81
CA LEU A 138 6.26 2.06 8.60
C LEU A 138 6.18 1.51 7.16
N ALA A 139 4.97 1.32 6.64
CA ALA A 139 4.74 0.90 5.26
C ALA A 139 5.33 1.90 4.25
N TRP A 140 5.19 3.20 4.52
CA TRP A 140 5.82 4.25 3.71
C TRP A 140 7.35 4.09 3.71
N LEU A 141 7.98 3.92 4.89
CA LEU A 141 9.42 3.70 5.01
C LEU A 141 9.90 2.38 4.38
N ASP A 142 9.06 1.37 4.27
CA ASP A 142 9.37 0.07 3.63
C ASP A 142 9.28 0.10 2.10
N ARG A 143 8.42 0.96 1.55
CA ARG A 143 8.24 1.11 0.10
C ARG A 143 9.27 2.01 -0.56
N THR A 144 9.86 2.96 0.18
CA THR A 144 10.82 3.89 -0.42
C THR A 144 12.13 3.16 -0.76
N PRO A 145 12.57 3.13 -2.04
CA PRO A 145 13.86 2.60 -2.46
C PRO A 145 14.97 3.53 -1.97
N LEU A 146 15.27 3.47 -0.67
CA LEU A 146 16.26 4.31 -0.03
C LEU A 146 17.63 3.65 -0.14
N THR A 147 18.24 3.80 -1.31
CA THR A 147 19.66 3.46 -1.50
C THR A 147 20.56 4.53 -0.86
N GLU A 148 21.51 4.03 -0.08
CA GLU A 148 22.74 4.66 0.46
C GLU A 148 22.67 5.93 1.33
N ILE A 149 21.61 6.74 1.29
CA ILE A 149 21.64 8.08 1.92
C ILE A 149 21.03 8.11 3.34
N SER A 150 20.12 7.18 3.70
CA SER A 150 19.58 7.11 5.07
C SER A 150 19.09 5.73 5.47
N ASP A 151 19.81 5.08 6.38
CA ASP A 151 19.38 3.82 6.97
C ASP A 151 18.30 4.07 8.05
N PHE A 152 17.03 3.99 7.64
CA PHE A 152 15.90 4.08 8.57
C PHE A 152 15.68 2.79 9.37
N THR A 153 16.52 1.76 9.27
CA THR A 153 16.34 0.50 10.01
C THR A 153 16.18 0.73 11.51
N THR A 154 16.98 1.65 12.08
CA THR A 154 16.85 2.03 13.49
C THR A 154 15.50 2.69 13.79
N THR A 155 15.04 3.58 12.91
CA THR A 155 13.74 4.26 13.02
C THR A 155 12.57 3.28 12.89
N LYS A 156 12.62 2.37 11.92
CA LYS A 156 11.63 1.29 11.70
C LYS A 156 11.50 0.40 12.94
N ASN A 157 12.63 -0.09 13.44
CA ASN A 157 12.68 -0.89 14.65
C ASN A 157 12.12 -0.13 15.87
N LYS A 158 12.40 1.17 15.96
CA LYS A 158 11.85 2.00 17.03
C LYS A 158 10.34 2.18 16.93
N ILE A 159 9.79 2.41 15.72
CA ILE A 159 8.34 2.49 15.50
C ILE A 159 7.65 1.17 15.89
N ILE A 160 8.23 0.02 15.49
CA ILE A 160 7.73 -1.31 15.85
C ILE A 160 7.70 -1.48 17.37
N GLN A 161 8.80 -1.14 18.06
CA GLN A 161 8.88 -1.19 19.52
C GLN A 161 7.80 -0.33 20.20
N LEU A 162 7.59 0.89 19.71
CA LEU A 162 6.58 1.81 20.26
C LEU A 162 5.15 1.27 20.04
N CYS A 163 4.87 0.64 18.89
CA CYS A 163 3.56 0.00 18.65
C CYS A 163 3.32 -1.19 19.58
N LEU A 164 4.36 -1.98 19.86
CA LEU A 164 4.31 -3.07 20.84
C LEU A 164 4.11 -2.52 22.25
N GLU A 165 4.77 -1.43 22.61
CA GLU A 165 4.61 -0.75 23.90
C GLU A 165 3.18 -0.22 24.09
N LEU A 166 2.58 0.40 23.07
CA LEU A 166 1.16 0.80 23.11
C LEU A 166 0.23 -0.39 23.35
N THR A 167 0.43 -1.47 22.60
CA THR A 167 -0.41 -2.68 22.67
C THR A 167 -0.30 -3.35 24.04
N THR A 168 0.92 -3.52 24.54
CA THR A 168 1.18 -4.14 25.84
C THR A 168 0.70 -3.28 27.00
N THR A 169 0.84 -1.95 26.92
CA THR A 169 0.36 -1.04 27.97
C THR A 169 -1.16 -1.12 28.15
N VAL A 170 -1.91 -1.22 27.05
CA VAL A 170 -3.38 -1.39 27.10
C VAL A 170 -3.80 -2.75 27.69
N GLN A 171 -2.96 -3.77 27.54
CA GLN A 171 -3.21 -5.13 28.02
C GLN A 171 -2.71 -5.37 29.45
N HIS A 172 -2.02 -4.40 30.06
CA HIS A 172 -1.35 -4.58 31.34
C HIS A 172 -2.32 -4.38 32.51
N TYR A 173 -2.77 -5.48 33.13
CA TYR A 173 -3.80 -5.45 34.18
C TYR A 173 -3.31 -4.90 35.53
N ASP A 174 -2.01 -4.90 35.81
CA ASP A 174 -1.44 -4.51 37.12
C ASP A 174 -1.05 -3.02 37.22
N CYS A 175 -1.48 -2.17 36.30
CA CYS A 175 -1.19 -0.73 36.30
C CYS A 175 -2.46 0.09 36.54
N THR A 176 -2.33 1.25 37.20
CA THR A 176 -3.45 2.20 37.31
C THR A 176 -3.75 2.81 35.94
N VAL A 177 -5.02 3.19 35.72
CA VAL A 177 -5.45 3.89 34.49
C VAL A 177 -4.59 5.13 34.23
N TYR A 178 -4.25 5.88 35.28
CA TYR A 178 -3.37 7.04 35.18
C TYR A 178 -2.00 6.68 34.60
N ASN A 179 -1.34 5.65 35.13
CA ASN A 179 -0.01 5.22 34.69
C ASN A 179 -0.06 4.67 33.25
N MET A 180 -1.14 3.97 32.87
CA MET A 180 -1.34 3.50 31.49
C MET A 180 -1.50 4.67 30.53
N GLU A 181 -2.33 5.66 30.88
CA GLU A 181 -2.52 6.87 30.07
C GLU A 181 -1.22 7.67 29.91
N GLU A 182 -0.45 7.84 31.00
CA GLU A 182 0.83 8.56 30.96
C GLU A 182 1.83 7.91 30.01
N LYS A 183 2.02 6.58 30.12
CA LYS A 183 2.87 5.82 29.20
C LYS A 183 2.42 5.94 27.74
N ILE A 184 1.12 5.81 27.48
CA ILE A 184 0.56 5.93 26.13
C ILE A 184 0.79 7.33 25.55
N LEU A 185 0.61 8.38 26.36
CA LEU A 185 0.88 9.75 25.95
C LEU A 185 2.37 9.97 25.64
N ASP A 186 3.28 9.39 26.42
CA ASP A 186 4.71 9.49 26.16
C ASP A 186 5.13 8.76 24.88
N VAL A 187 4.62 7.54 24.66
CA VAL A 187 4.83 6.82 23.40
C VAL A 187 4.28 7.61 22.20
N SER A 188 3.09 8.20 22.34
CA SER A 188 2.48 9.05 21.32
C SER A 188 3.33 10.28 20.98
N LYS A 189 3.93 10.94 21.98
CA LYS A 189 4.89 12.03 21.74
C LYS A 189 6.11 11.58 20.96
N VAL A 190 6.69 10.43 21.33
CA VAL A 190 7.88 9.88 20.64
C VAL A 190 7.54 9.53 19.18
N LEU A 191 6.38 8.93 18.91
CA LEU A 191 5.93 8.65 17.55
C LEU A 191 5.79 9.94 16.72
N ASN A 192 5.23 11.00 17.30
CA ASN A 192 5.14 12.30 16.64
C ASN A 192 6.52 12.91 16.34
N ILE A 193 7.47 12.81 17.27
CA ILE A 193 8.85 13.28 17.08
C ILE A 193 9.51 12.52 15.93
N ILE A 194 9.39 11.19 15.90
CA ILE A 194 9.89 10.36 14.81
C ILE A 194 9.27 10.80 13.48
N CYS A 195 7.95 10.99 13.45
CA CYS A 195 7.24 11.41 12.26
C CYS A 195 7.74 12.77 11.73
N ASP A 196 7.94 13.76 12.62
CA ASP A 196 8.48 15.08 12.27
C ASP A 196 9.94 15.02 11.82
N GLN A 197 10.75 14.14 12.42
CA GLN A 197 12.13 13.90 12.01
C GLN A 197 12.19 13.26 10.62
N THR A 198 11.35 12.26 10.35
CA THR A 198 11.24 11.62 9.03
C THR A 198 10.89 12.67 7.96
N VAL A 199 9.93 13.56 8.22
CA VAL A 199 9.63 14.67 7.28
C VAL A 199 10.84 15.51 6.99
N ARG A 200 11.58 15.94 8.02
CA ARG A 200 12.75 16.81 7.84
C ARG A 200 13.85 16.13 7.04
N THR A 201 14.09 14.85 7.31
CA THR A 201 15.08 14.04 6.57
C THR A 201 14.66 13.80 5.13
N THR A 202 13.35 13.62 4.88
CA THR A 202 12.77 13.36 3.55
C THR A 202 12.40 14.63 2.78
N SER A 203 12.42 15.82 3.39
CA SER A 203 12.06 17.09 2.72
C SER A 203 13.09 17.62 1.71
N ASP A 204 14.04 16.78 1.29
CA ASP A 204 14.78 16.99 0.05
C ASP A 204 13.77 17.01 -1.13
N PRO A 205 13.77 18.03 -2.01
CA PRO A 205 12.86 18.12 -3.16
C PRO A 205 12.89 16.89 -4.10
N LEU A 206 13.93 16.05 -4.03
CA LEU A 206 13.99 14.78 -4.75
C LEU A 206 13.11 13.68 -4.13
N MET A 207 12.94 13.66 -2.81
CA MET A 207 12.22 12.59 -2.08
C MET A 207 10.74 12.89 -1.81
N SER A 208 10.30 14.14 -2.04
CA SER A 208 8.89 14.56 -1.86
C SER A 208 8.04 14.39 -3.13
N GLN A 209 8.57 13.81 -4.20
CA GLN A 209 7.82 13.57 -5.42
C GLN A 209 7.00 12.28 -5.29
N SER A 210 5.69 12.39 -5.48
CA SER A 210 4.78 11.24 -5.58
C SER A 210 5.30 10.26 -6.62
N ALA A 211 4.97 8.97 -6.44
CA ALA A 211 5.36 7.93 -7.37
C ALA A 211 5.01 8.34 -8.82
N CYS A 212 5.99 8.37 -9.70
CA CYS A 212 5.80 8.65 -11.12
C CYS A 212 5.68 7.33 -11.88
N LEU A 213 4.84 7.33 -12.91
CA LEU A 213 4.73 6.18 -13.80
C LEU A 213 5.64 6.40 -14.99
N GLU A 214 6.54 5.44 -15.20
CA GLU A 214 7.44 5.42 -16.34
C GLU A 214 7.09 4.26 -17.26
N GLU A 215 6.81 4.59 -18.52
CA GLU A 215 6.61 3.60 -19.58
C GLU A 215 7.97 3.26 -20.22
N VAL A 216 8.33 1.98 -20.17
CA VAL A 216 9.59 1.44 -20.68
C VAL A 216 9.30 0.42 -21.77
N GLN A 217 9.71 0.75 -22.99
CA GLN A 217 9.63 -0.19 -24.11
C GLN A 217 10.90 -1.01 -24.21
N LEU A 218 10.76 -2.33 -24.16
CA LEU A 218 11.84 -3.30 -24.34
C LEU A 218 11.75 -3.89 -25.75
N THR A 219 12.63 -3.44 -26.64
CA THR A 219 12.82 -3.99 -28.00
C THR A 219 13.99 -4.97 -28.03
N ASP A 220 14.10 -5.77 -29.10
CA ASP A 220 15.25 -6.67 -29.38
C ASP A 220 15.52 -7.81 -28.36
N ILE A 221 14.47 -8.41 -27.81
CA ILE A 221 14.57 -9.61 -26.93
C ILE A 221 15.06 -10.86 -27.71
N LYS A 222 15.22 -10.75 -29.04
CA LYS A 222 15.64 -11.85 -29.93
C LYS A 222 17.14 -12.13 -29.94
N LEU A 223 18.01 -11.28 -29.38
CA LEU A 223 19.44 -11.34 -29.69
C LEU A 223 20.36 -12.13 -28.75
N LEU A 224 19.88 -12.67 -27.63
CA LEU A 224 20.68 -13.61 -26.82
C LEU A 224 19.93 -14.94 -26.69
N GLN A 225 20.65 -16.05 -26.85
CA GLN A 225 20.17 -17.44 -26.70
C GLN A 225 19.66 -17.79 -25.27
N SER A 226 19.35 -16.77 -24.46
CA SER A 226 18.73 -16.83 -23.14
C SER A 226 17.44 -16.00 -23.21
N TRP A 227 16.30 -16.68 -23.16
CA TRP A 227 14.93 -16.16 -23.33
C TRP A 227 14.43 -15.25 -22.18
N LYS A 228 15.29 -14.40 -21.62
CA LYS A 228 14.96 -13.60 -20.44
C LYS A 228 15.31 -12.13 -20.67
N PRO A 229 14.39 -11.19 -20.39
CA PRO A 229 14.64 -9.75 -20.44
C PRO A 229 15.76 -9.27 -19.51
N GLY A 230 16.26 -10.15 -18.62
CA GLY A 230 17.30 -9.88 -17.65
C GLY A 230 16.80 -9.26 -16.36
N MET A 231 15.50 -9.23 -16.12
CA MET A 231 14.90 -8.65 -14.90
C MET A 231 14.63 -9.73 -13.85
N TYR A 232 14.87 -9.40 -12.59
CA TYR A 232 14.46 -10.21 -11.45
C TYR A 232 13.22 -9.57 -10.82
N ILE A 233 12.12 -10.32 -10.76
CA ILE A 233 10.86 -9.85 -10.19
C ILE A 233 10.53 -10.72 -8.98
N LYS A 234 10.32 -10.07 -7.84
CA LYS A 234 9.80 -10.69 -6.62
C LYS A 234 8.36 -10.25 -6.44
N SER A 235 7.48 -11.20 -6.13
CA SER A 235 6.09 -10.89 -5.80
C SER A 235 5.91 -10.88 -4.30
N THR A 236 5.19 -9.90 -3.77
CA THR A 236 4.79 -9.85 -2.35
C THR A 236 3.49 -10.62 -2.14
N TYR A 237 3.19 -10.95 -0.88
CA TYR A 237 1.90 -11.54 -0.52
C TYR A 237 0.72 -10.59 -0.77
N ASP A 238 0.99 -9.28 -0.78
CA ASP A 238 0.01 -8.23 -1.05
C ASP A 238 -0.19 -8.00 -2.58
N GLY A 239 0.20 -8.95 -3.42
CA GLY A 239 -0.03 -8.88 -4.87
C GLY A 239 0.81 -7.85 -5.64
N LEU A 240 1.88 -7.31 -5.03
CA LEU A 240 2.80 -6.37 -5.71
C LEU A 240 3.94 -7.13 -6.38
N HIS A 241 4.36 -6.66 -7.55
CA HIS A 241 5.51 -7.20 -8.27
C HIS A 241 6.62 -6.16 -8.29
N VAL A 242 7.71 -6.45 -7.57
CA VAL A 242 8.83 -5.52 -7.41
C VAL A 242 10.04 -6.06 -8.17
N ILE A 243 10.66 -5.20 -8.96
CA ILE A 243 11.91 -5.50 -9.63
C ILE A 243 13.04 -5.45 -8.60
N THR A 244 13.77 -6.54 -8.42
CA THR A 244 14.89 -6.62 -7.46
C THR A 244 16.25 -6.39 -8.10
N GLY A 245 16.29 -6.28 -9.44
CA GLY A 245 17.51 -5.98 -10.18
C GLY A 245 17.41 -6.35 -11.65
N THR A 246 18.43 -5.97 -12.40
CA THR A 246 18.63 -6.30 -13.81
C THR A 246 19.96 -7.05 -13.98
N THR A 247 20.07 -7.82 -15.06
CA THR A 247 21.30 -8.50 -15.46
C THR A 247 22.11 -7.53 -16.30
N GLU A 248 23.40 -7.36 -15.99
CA GLU A 248 24.27 -6.46 -16.76
C GLU A 248 24.21 -6.76 -18.26
N HIS A 249 24.12 -5.71 -19.07
CA HIS A 249 24.03 -5.79 -20.54
C HIS A 249 22.79 -6.50 -21.08
N SER A 250 21.79 -6.80 -20.24
CA SER A 250 20.50 -7.29 -20.70
C SER A 250 19.68 -6.17 -21.36
N PRO A 251 18.65 -6.50 -22.17
CA PRO A 251 17.72 -5.50 -22.71
C PRO A 251 17.17 -4.58 -21.62
N ALA A 252 16.83 -5.11 -20.44
CA ALA A 252 16.34 -4.30 -19.32
C ALA A 252 17.38 -3.34 -18.76
N ASP A 253 18.62 -3.78 -18.55
CA ASP A 253 19.72 -2.92 -18.10
C ASP A 253 20.08 -1.85 -19.13
N MET A 254 20.06 -2.20 -20.42
CA MET A 254 20.36 -1.29 -21.52
C MET A 254 19.35 -0.15 -21.66
N THR A 255 18.11 -0.31 -21.20
CA THR A 255 17.15 0.81 -21.17
C THR A 255 17.59 1.93 -20.24
N ARG A 256 18.36 1.63 -19.18
CA ARG A 256 18.69 2.55 -18.07
C ARG A 256 17.46 3.18 -17.41
N LYS A 257 16.28 2.59 -17.62
CA LYS A 257 14.98 3.08 -17.14
C LYS A 257 14.30 2.10 -16.18
N ILE A 258 14.95 0.99 -15.86
CA ILE A 258 14.44 -0.06 -14.99
C ILE A 258 15.42 -0.19 -13.83
N HIS A 259 14.92 -0.01 -12.61
CA HIS A 259 15.73 0.01 -11.40
C HIS A 259 15.21 -0.98 -10.36
N ALA A 260 16.08 -1.38 -9.44
CA ALA A 260 15.66 -2.16 -8.28
C ALA A 260 14.75 -1.30 -7.40
N GLY A 261 13.62 -1.84 -6.98
CA GLY A 261 12.57 -1.14 -6.25
C GLY A 261 11.41 -0.64 -7.11
N ASP A 262 11.55 -0.66 -8.46
CA ASP A 262 10.44 -0.32 -9.35
C ASP A 262 9.29 -1.34 -9.20
N GLU A 263 8.07 -0.84 -9.01
CA GLU A 263 6.86 -1.66 -8.96
C GLU A 263 6.29 -1.83 -10.38
N VAL A 264 6.11 -3.07 -10.83
CA VAL A 264 5.52 -3.35 -12.14
C VAL A 264 4.02 -3.18 -12.05
N ILE A 265 3.51 -2.15 -12.74
CA ILE A 265 2.08 -1.85 -12.77
C ILE A 265 1.43 -2.47 -14.00
N GLN A 266 2.09 -2.40 -15.17
CA GLN A 266 1.56 -2.97 -16.41
C GLN A 266 2.62 -3.67 -17.27
N VAL A 267 2.16 -4.67 -18.04
CA VAL A 267 2.90 -5.36 -19.11
C VAL A 267 2.01 -5.35 -20.36
N ASN A 268 2.46 -4.75 -21.46
CA ASN A 268 1.71 -4.64 -22.72
C ASN A 268 0.28 -4.11 -22.55
N GLN A 269 0.12 -3.01 -21.81
CA GLN A 269 -1.19 -2.39 -21.48
C GLN A 269 -2.08 -3.26 -20.57
N GLN A 270 -1.60 -4.42 -20.14
CA GLN A 270 -2.28 -5.26 -19.16
C GLN A 270 -1.74 -4.94 -17.77
N THR A 271 -2.62 -4.53 -16.85
CA THR A 271 -2.26 -4.31 -15.45
C THR A 271 -1.90 -5.64 -14.79
N VAL A 272 -0.80 -5.64 -14.06
CA VAL A 272 -0.26 -6.84 -13.40
C VAL A 272 -0.28 -6.78 -11.88
N VAL A 273 -0.87 -5.74 -11.29
CA VAL A 273 -1.07 -5.67 -9.84
C VAL A 273 -2.15 -6.70 -9.43
N SER A 274 -1.93 -7.40 -8.31
CA SER A 274 -2.84 -8.41 -7.73
C SER A 274 -2.98 -9.72 -8.50
N ILE A 275 -2.16 -9.99 -9.52
CA ILE A 275 -2.15 -11.27 -10.22
C ILE A 275 -0.97 -12.14 -9.79
N SER A 276 -1.06 -13.45 -10.01
CA SER A 276 0.02 -14.36 -9.60
C SER A 276 1.33 -14.06 -10.34
N ALA A 277 2.45 -14.20 -9.63
CA ALA A 277 3.81 -14.08 -10.18
C ALA A 277 4.00 -14.89 -11.47
N HIS A 278 3.38 -16.07 -11.52
CA HIS A 278 3.41 -16.96 -12.67
C HIS A 278 2.75 -16.33 -13.90
N LYS A 279 1.57 -15.71 -13.75
CA LYS A 279 0.88 -15.05 -14.86
C LYS A 279 1.62 -13.80 -15.34
N VAL A 280 2.23 -13.02 -14.44
CA VAL A 280 3.10 -11.89 -14.82
C VAL A 280 4.27 -12.38 -15.68
N PHE A 281 4.92 -13.46 -15.26
CA PHE A 281 6.03 -14.06 -16.00
C PHE A 281 5.59 -14.56 -17.39
N VAL A 282 4.40 -15.17 -17.47
CA VAL A 282 3.79 -15.59 -18.75
C VAL A 282 3.54 -14.38 -19.67
N LEU A 283 3.00 -13.26 -19.17
CA LEU A 283 2.76 -12.06 -19.98
C LEU A 283 4.07 -11.47 -20.54
N ILE A 284 5.11 -11.44 -19.72
CA ILE A 284 6.44 -10.98 -20.11
C ILE A 284 7.06 -11.91 -21.16
N LEU A 285 6.89 -13.23 -21.02
CA LEU A 285 7.42 -14.22 -21.96
C LEU A 285 6.64 -14.28 -23.28
N PHE A 286 5.32 -14.23 -23.26
CA PHE A 286 4.50 -14.28 -24.50
C PHE A 286 4.51 -12.96 -25.27
N GLY A 287 4.76 -11.82 -24.61
CA GLY A 287 5.08 -10.56 -25.27
C GLY A 287 6.45 -10.56 -25.97
N SER A 288 7.33 -11.52 -25.68
CA SER A 288 8.75 -11.44 -26.06
C SER A 288 9.04 -11.68 -27.55
N THR A 289 8.05 -12.06 -28.36
CA THR A 289 8.27 -12.36 -29.78
C THR A 289 8.66 -11.12 -30.61
N TYR A 290 8.29 -9.91 -30.16
CA TYR A 290 8.58 -8.63 -30.83
C TYR A 290 9.03 -7.50 -29.90
N GLY A 291 9.08 -7.73 -28.59
CA GLY A 291 9.25 -6.68 -27.58
C GLY A 291 8.00 -6.49 -26.74
N PHE A 292 8.14 -5.94 -25.54
CA PHE A 292 7.01 -5.62 -24.67
C PHE A 292 7.18 -4.25 -24.02
N VAL A 293 6.06 -3.67 -23.60
CA VAL A 293 6.01 -2.40 -22.88
C VAL A 293 5.77 -2.69 -21.41
N LEU A 294 6.59 -2.13 -20.52
CA LEU A 294 6.35 -2.11 -19.09
C LEU A 294 5.90 -0.72 -18.66
N VAL A 295 4.96 -0.66 -17.73
CA VAL A 295 4.71 0.56 -16.95
C VAL A 295 5.12 0.28 -15.53
N CYS A 296 6.14 0.98 -15.06
CA CYS A 296 6.65 0.86 -13.70
C CYS A 296 6.27 2.10 -12.90
N SER A 297 5.92 1.91 -11.62
CA SER A 297 5.85 2.99 -10.65
C SER A 297 7.21 3.13 -9.98
N ARG A 298 7.75 4.35 -10.02
CA ARG A 298 8.99 4.72 -9.34
C ARG A 298 8.72 5.82 -8.34
N TRP A 299 9.19 5.62 -7.12
CA TRP A 299 9.31 6.67 -6.13
C TRP A 299 10.53 7.50 -6.49
N VAL A 300 10.33 8.76 -6.90
CA VAL A 300 11.44 9.64 -7.25
C VAL A 300 12.34 9.79 -6.02
N GLY A 301 13.63 9.49 -6.18
CA GLY A 301 14.61 9.42 -5.09
C GLY A 301 15.42 8.12 -5.01
N SER A 302 15.08 7.11 -5.82
CA SER A 302 15.92 5.93 -6.13
C SER A 302 17.04 6.23 -7.10
#